data_AF-A0A9X8D3A5-F1
#
_entry.id   AF-A0A9X8D3A5-F1
#
_cell.length_a   1.000
_cell.length_b   1.000
_cell.length_c   1.000
_cell.angle_alpha   90.00
_cell.angle_beta   90.00
_cell.angle_gamma   90.00
#
_symmetry.space_group_name_H-M   'P 1'
#
loop_
_entity.id
_entity.type
_entity.pdbx_description
1 polymer ?
#
loop_
_entity_poly.entity_id
_entity_poly.type
_entity_poly.pdbx_seq_one_letter_code
_entity_poly.pdbx_strand_id
1 'polypeptide(L)'
;MGAHRNPAPDGRRGGAQGAAARRDRRRSQLGQGALSLARVLATAGALAALVTAPAVAGEMAKVPPTGVQTCLTLDPKLDGWPTPQACADTGPLTLIPKQDGMPGTARPHYEAVAGYPLTSCVRDRASGLVWEGKPDSGKLHWMMTTFGPQGTGTLLSTYGLQHEPAPGSRANTDAYSYYGDARPGDAMAYVAQVNAMRLCGYADWRLPTVAELHGLVDLGGKTNPDLQLGLPLARHVIVDVRWFPNTVPGNYLTSEPDDQSRIWCVNFITGFVYSCNRRMERKPQPLFIRLVRGAEPPETGRWHEAPDERGVPGGVVEDRHTGLAWRRCEEPQVWNGKRCTGTARGYNQVQALLLASRQQGWRLPTIKEVNSLPERWFKKLDIPAADFPASGAQLLRAGYRSSSVCGGSPASSTARAALGGWVLGGGGDIYCEAWPARLGVRLVRE
;
A
#
# COMPACT_ATOMS: atom_id res chain seq x y z
N MET A 1 -40.94 -49.58 27.74
CA MET A 1 -40.48 -49.65 29.15
C MET A 1 -39.42 -48.55 29.28
N GLY A 2 -39.67 -47.44 29.96
CA GLY A 2 -39.73 -47.33 31.42
C GLY A 2 -38.34 -46.85 31.90
N ALA A 3 -38.04 -45.56 32.09
CA ALA A 3 -38.60 -44.55 33.01
C ALA A 3 -38.03 -44.64 34.45
N HIS A 4 -38.02 -43.48 35.14
CA HIS A 4 -37.52 -43.18 36.51
C HIS A 4 -36.03 -42.84 36.65
N ARG A 5 -35.57 -41.95 37.54
CA ARG A 5 -36.04 -40.67 38.17
C ARG A 5 -35.17 -40.47 39.44
N ASN A 6 -34.39 -39.37 39.51
CA ASN A 6 -34.00 -38.63 40.74
C ASN A 6 -33.22 -39.38 41.87
N PRO A 7 -32.74 -38.70 42.95
CA PRO A 7 -32.72 -37.26 43.26
C PRO A 7 -31.31 -36.67 43.58
N ALA A 8 -31.27 -35.36 43.85
CA ALA A 8 -30.14 -34.64 44.45
C ALA A 8 -30.05 -34.84 45.98
N PRO A 9 -28.99 -34.30 46.62
CA PRO A 9 -29.22 -33.60 47.88
C PRO A 9 -28.54 -32.22 48.02
N ASP A 10 -29.08 -31.50 49.00
CA ASP A 10 -28.77 -30.16 49.53
C ASP A 10 -27.29 -29.81 49.79
N GLY A 11 -27.00 -28.51 49.78
CA GLY A 11 -25.74 -27.93 50.30
C GLY A 11 -25.95 -26.49 50.78
N ARG A 12 -25.84 -26.26 52.10
CA ARG A 12 -26.11 -24.93 52.71
C ARG A 12 -25.21 -24.61 53.91
N ARG A 13 -24.80 -23.33 53.98
CA ARG A 13 -24.16 -22.55 55.10
C ARG A 13 -22.62 -22.58 55.21
N GLY A 14 -22.04 -21.38 55.41
CA GLY A 14 -20.59 -21.24 55.67
C GLY A 14 -19.94 -19.85 55.95
N GLY A 15 -20.62 -18.69 55.83
CA GLY A 15 -20.11 -17.35 56.27
C GLY A 15 -18.90 -16.75 55.51
N ALA A 16 -18.39 -15.53 55.80
CA ALA A 16 -19.01 -14.27 56.24
C ALA A 16 -17.98 -13.08 56.17
N GLN A 17 -18.46 -11.82 56.09
CA GLN A 17 -17.68 -10.54 56.17
C GLN A 17 -16.75 -10.25 54.96
N GLY A 18 -16.46 -9.02 54.50
CA GLY A 18 -16.88 -7.63 54.78
C GLY A 18 -16.00 -6.68 53.91
N ALA A 19 -16.27 -5.39 53.65
CA ALA A 19 -17.36 -4.46 53.97
C ALA A 19 -17.43 -3.34 52.88
N ALA A 20 -18.29 -2.32 53.00
CA ALA A 20 -18.57 -1.33 51.92
C ALA A 20 -17.91 0.06 52.10
N ALA A 21 -17.55 0.71 50.99
CA ALA A 21 -17.02 2.08 50.95
C ALA A 21 -18.13 3.15 50.86
N ARG A 22 -18.05 4.19 51.70
CA ARG A 22 -18.95 5.36 51.68
C ARG A 22 -18.65 6.31 50.52
N ARG A 23 -19.70 6.84 49.90
CA ARG A 23 -19.67 8.07 49.10
C ARG A 23 -20.18 9.24 49.94
N ASP A 24 -19.48 10.36 49.91
CA ASP A 24 -20.00 11.67 50.33
C ASP A 24 -19.53 12.74 49.33
N ARG A 25 -20.46 13.60 48.88
CA ARG A 25 -20.17 14.85 48.15
C ARG A 25 -21.10 15.93 48.69
N ARG A 26 -20.52 16.98 49.27
CA ARG A 26 -21.27 18.16 49.75
C ARG A 26 -21.55 19.16 48.62
N ARG A 27 -22.63 19.93 48.80
CA ARG A 27 -23.08 21.09 48.00
C ARG A 27 -22.67 22.40 48.68
N SER A 28 -22.27 23.40 47.89
CA SER A 28 -22.47 24.87 48.07
C SER A 28 -21.55 25.61 47.07
N GLN A 29 -21.77 26.85 46.61
CA GLN A 29 -22.94 27.76 46.64
C GLN A 29 -22.81 28.79 45.49
N LEU A 30 -23.90 29.47 45.14
CA LEU A 30 -23.91 30.64 44.24
C LEU A 30 -23.55 31.94 44.97
N GLY A 31 -23.02 32.92 44.26
CA GLY A 31 -22.88 34.31 44.71
C GLY A 31 -22.95 35.28 43.53
N GLN A 32 -23.93 36.19 43.57
CA GLN A 32 -24.10 37.28 42.59
C GLN A 32 -23.60 38.60 43.19
N GLY A 33 -23.18 39.55 42.34
CA GLY A 33 -22.91 40.93 42.74
C GLY A 33 -22.73 41.83 41.51
N ALA A 34 -23.42 42.97 41.47
CA ALA A 34 -23.43 43.90 40.33
C ALA A 34 -23.43 45.37 40.79
N LEU A 35 -22.94 46.27 39.91
CA LEU A 35 -23.04 47.75 39.93
C LEU A 35 -22.25 48.46 41.07
N SER A 36 -21.32 49.40 40.81
CA SER A 36 -21.58 50.70 40.18
C SER A 36 -20.32 51.55 39.85
N LEU A 37 -20.43 52.36 38.79
CA LEU A 37 -19.91 53.74 38.57
C LEU A 37 -18.42 54.12 38.78
N ALA A 38 -17.71 54.20 37.64
CA ALA A 38 -16.99 55.36 37.10
C ALA A 38 -15.89 56.11 37.91
N ARG A 39 -14.67 56.14 37.34
CA ARG A 39 -13.97 57.40 37.00
C ARG A 39 -12.91 57.19 35.91
N VAL A 40 -12.81 58.17 35.00
CA VAL A 40 -11.85 58.20 33.89
C VAL A 40 -10.49 58.68 34.38
N LEU A 41 -9.42 57.96 34.04
CA LEU A 41 -8.04 58.45 34.09
C LEU A 41 -7.35 58.09 32.77
N ALA A 42 -7.14 59.10 31.93
CA ALA A 42 -6.37 58.96 30.71
C ALA A 42 -4.88 58.84 31.06
N THR A 43 -4.23 57.79 30.59
CA THR A 43 -2.76 57.67 30.59
C THR A 43 -2.31 57.20 29.21
N ALA A 44 -1.17 57.72 28.75
CA ALA A 44 -0.77 57.67 27.35
C ALA A 44 -0.48 56.25 26.87
N GLY A 45 -1.03 55.88 25.72
CA GLY A 45 -0.72 54.62 25.05
C GLY A 45 0.70 54.63 24.50
N ALA A 46 1.63 54.01 25.23
CA ALA A 46 2.88 53.56 24.64
C ALA A 46 2.55 52.47 23.62
N LEU A 47 2.65 52.79 22.33
CA LEU A 47 2.58 51.82 21.23
C LEU A 47 3.80 50.89 21.33
N ALA A 48 3.68 49.83 22.12
CA ALA A 48 4.54 48.68 22.03
C ALA A 48 4.32 48.07 20.64
N ALA A 49 5.20 48.42 19.71
CA ALA A 49 5.26 47.78 18.40
C ALA A 49 5.57 46.29 18.63
N LEU A 50 4.51 45.47 18.62
CA LEU A 50 4.64 44.04 18.47
C LEU A 50 5.35 43.81 17.14
N VAL A 51 6.66 43.56 17.22
CA VAL A 51 7.42 42.93 16.15
C VAL A 51 6.81 41.54 16.00
N THR A 52 5.83 41.43 15.12
CA THR A 52 5.32 40.15 14.65
C THR A 52 6.49 39.47 13.96
N ALA A 53 7.12 38.53 14.66
CA ALA A 53 8.03 37.59 14.03
C ALA A 53 7.29 37.02 12.79
N PRO A 54 7.93 36.99 11.61
CA PRO A 54 7.28 36.46 10.43
C PRO A 54 6.83 35.03 10.74
N ALA A 55 5.55 34.74 10.48
CA ALA A 55 5.05 33.39 10.64
C ALA A 55 5.95 32.46 9.80
N VAL A 56 6.63 31.53 10.45
CA VAL A 56 7.46 30.54 9.76
C VAL A 56 6.53 29.77 8.84
N ALA A 57 6.67 30.01 7.53
CA ALA A 57 5.88 29.31 6.53
C ALA A 57 6.13 27.81 6.70
N GLY A 58 5.08 27.07 7.06
CA GLY A 58 5.21 25.66 7.41
C GLY A 58 5.82 24.86 6.26
N GLU A 59 6.91 24.14 6.53
CA GLU A 59 7.66 23.39 5.53
C GLU A 59 6.75 22.45 4.72
N MET A 60 6.85 22.55 3.40
CA MET A 60 6.03 21.79 2.47
C MET A 60 6.67 20.44 2.14
N ALA A 61 6.14 19.36 2.70
CA ALA A 61 6.32 18.04 2.13
C ALA A 61 5.52 17.88 0.84
N LYS A 62 5.85 16.84 0.05
CA LYS A 62 5.17 16.50 -1.19
C LYS A 62 4.69 15.05 -1.10
N VAL A 63 3.44 14.79 -1.48
CA VAL A 63 2.75 13.50 -1.30
C VAL A 63 1.95 13.16 -2.56
N PRO A 64 2.02 11.95 -3.12
CA PRO A 64 1.17 11.57 -4.26
C PRO A 64 -0.33 11.50 -3.89
N PRO A 65 -1.27 11.83 -4.80
CA PRO A 65 -2.70 11.71 -4.60
C PRO A 65 -3.11 10.24 -4.69
N THR A 66 -2.89 9.52 -3.59
CA THR A 66 -3.36 8.14 -3.39
C THR A 66 -4.83 8.11 -2.94
N GLY A 67 -5.68 8.93 -3.57
CA GLY A 67 -7.10 9.08 -3.21
C GLY A 67 -7.37 9.77 -1.87
N VAL A 68 -6.36 9.89 -1.02
CA VAL A 68 -6.40 10.60 0.25
C VAL A 68 -6.39 12.11 -0.01
N GLN A 69 -7.58 12.71 -0.02
CA GLN A 69 -7.80 14.17 -0.07
C GLN A 69 -7.53 14.87 1.27
N THR A 70 -6.93 14.15 2.22
CA THR A 70 -6.58 14.61 3.56
C THR A 70 -5.14 15.10 3.55
N CYS A 71 -4.98 16.41 3.42
CA CYS A 71 -3.69 17.05 3.62
C CYS A 71 -3.39 17.14 5.12
N LEU A 72 -2.15 17.44 5.48
CA LEU A 72 -1.74 17.62 6.86
C LEU A 72 -1.39 19.07 7.12
N THR A 73 -1.53 19.49 8.37
CA THR A 73 -0.92 20.69 8.93
C THR A 73 -0.21 20.28 10.21
N LEU A 74 1.00 20.78 10.46
CA LEU A 74 1.67 20.56 11.75
C LEU A 74 1.04 21.51 12.76
N ASP A 75 0.44 20.98 13.82
CA ASP A 75 -0.13 21.81 14.89
C ASP A 75 0.98 22.19 15.89
N PRO A 76 1.36 23.48 16.02
CA PRO A 76 2.40 23.90 16.98
C PRO A 76 1.99 23.68 18.44
N LYS A 77 0.69 23.54 18.73
CA LYS A 77 0.16 23.27 20.08
C LYS A 77 0.22 21.79 20.45
N LEU A 78 0.53 20.94 19.48
CA LEU A 78 0.74 19.50 19.65
C LEU A 78 2.18 19.16 19.26
N ASP A 79 3.20 19.90 19.69
CA ASP A 79 4.62 19.62 19.42
C ASP A 79 4.97 19.38 17.92
N GLY A 80 4.18 19.92 16.98
CA GLY A 80 4.31 19.64 15.55
C GLY A 80 3.72 18.29 15.08
N TRP A 81 2.82 17.67 15.83
CA TRP A 81 2.02 16.54 15.35
C TRP A 81 1.13 16.98 14.17
N PRO A 82 0.93 16.11 13.15
CA PRO A 82 0.15 16.45 11.99
C PRO A 82 -1.35 16.24 12.25
N THR A 83 -2.10 17.29 12.01
CA THR A 83 -3.57 17.28 12.04
C THR A 83 -4.09 17.18 10.61
N PRO A 84 -4.95 16.19 10.31
CA PRO A 84 -5.76 16.13 9.09
C PRO A 84 -6.51 17.42 8.78
N GLN A 85 -6.36 17.92 7.56
CA GLN A 85 -7.11 19.04 6.99
C GLN A 85 -7.57 18.71 5.56
N ALA A 86 -8.54 19.47 5.04
CA ALA A 86 -8.90 19.40 3.63
C ALA A 86 -7.70 19.86 2.78
N CYS A 87 -7.39 19.14 1.69
CA CYS A 87 -6.42 19.65 0.71
C CYS A 87 -6.96 20.87 -0.03
N ALA A 88 -6.37 22.03 0.25
CA ALA A 88 -6.30 23.13 -0.70
C ALA A 88 -5.08 22.92 -1.61
N ASP A 89 -5.10 23.48 -2.83
CA ASP A 89 -3.96 23.41 -3.77
C ASP A 89 -2.69 24.13 -3.26
N THR A 90 -2.81 24.85 -2.15
CA THR A 90 -1.72 25.48 -1.39
C THR A 90 -1.71 24.97 0.06
N GLY A 91 -0.67 24.24 0.45
CA GLY A 91 -0.50 23.71 1.81
C GLY A 91 0.78 22.88 1.97
N PRO A 92 1.12 22.42 3.19
CA PRO A 92 2.39 21.77 3.46
C PRO A 92 2.45 20.28 3.03
N LEU A 93 1.44 19.79 2.31
CA LEU A 93 1.53 18.57 1.49
C LEU A 93 1.08 18.92 0.05
N THR A 94 2.02 19.20 -0.86
CA THR A 94 1.67 19.34 -2.28
C THR A 94 1.36 17.99 -2.90
N LEU A 95 0.21 17.85 -3.56
CA LEU A 95 -0.14 16.65 -4.31
C LEU A 95 0.78 16.49 -5.53
N ILE A 96 1.69 15.51 -5.52
CA ILE A 96 2.53 15.16 -6.68
C ILE A 96 1.63 14.36 -7.64
N PRO A 97 1.26 14.79 -8.87
CA PRO A 97 0.19 14.16 -9.69
C PRO A 97 0.52 12.77 -10.29
N LYS A 98 1.12 11.88 -9.50
CA LYS A 98 1.62 10.56 -9.81
C LYS A 98 0.81 9.47 -9.11
N GLN A 99 0.60 8.39 -9.84
CA GLN A 99 -0.01 7.15 -9.37
C GLN A 99 0.54 6.04 -10.27
N ASP A 100 1.87 6.01 -10.37
CA ASP A 100 2.67 5.60 -11.51
C ASP A 100 2.84 4.08 -11.65
N GLY A 101 2.38 3.51 -12.78
CA GLY A 101 2.57 2.09 -13.11
C GLY A 101 4.00 1.72 -13.56
N MET A 102 4.81 2.75 -13.87
CA MET A 102 6.25 2.75 -14.19
C MET A 102 6.70 2.02 -15.47
N PRO A 103 7.61 2.61 -16.28
CA PRO A 103 8.42 3.79 -15.98
C PRO A 103 7.98 5.08 -16.69
N GLY A 104 7.45 6.03 -15.92
CA GLY A 104 7.08 7.37 -16.38
C GLY A 104 6.36 8.18 -15.30
N THR A 105 6.48 9.51 -15.33
CA THR A 105 5.98 10.43 -14.27
C THR A 105 4.45 10.65 -14.28
N ALA A 106 3.69 9.79 -14.96
CA ALA A 106 2.25 9.91 -15.15
C ALA A 106 1.48 8.72 -14.54
N ARG A 107 0.18 8.91 -14.32
CA ARG A 107 -0.73 7.77 -14.07
C ARG A 107 -0.71 6.80 -15.26
N PRO A 108 -0.90 5.48 -15.08
CA PRO A 108 -1.07 4.52 -16.16
C PRO A 108 -2.03 5.06 -17.22
N HIS A 109 -1.51 5.29 -18.41
CA HIS A 109 -2.30 5.74 -19.55
C HIS A 109 -2.49 4.55 -20.46
N TYR A 110 -3.57 3.82 -20.23
CA TYR A 110 -3.93 2.67 -21.05
C TYR A 110 -4.40 3.08 -22.45
N GLU A 111 -4.23 2.18 -23.41
CA GLU A 111 -4.81 2.28 -24.74
C GLU A 111 -5.24 0.90 -25.26
N ALA A 112 -6.22 0.89 -26.17
CA ALA A 112 -6.63 -0.32 -26.86
C ALA A 112 -5.57 -0.74 -27.90
N VAL A 113 -5.28 -2.04 -27.98
CA VAL A 113 -4.42 -2.55 -29.06
C VAL A 113 -5.25 -2.62 -30.33
N ALA A 114 -4.80 -1.96 -31.40
CA ALA A 114 -5.55 -1.87 -32.67
C ALA A 114 -5.95 -3.26 -33.20
N GLY A 115 -7.21 -3.41 -33.60
CA GLY A 115 -7.78 -4.67 -34.08
C GLY A 115 -8.22 -5.66 -33.00
N TYR A 116 -7.98 -5.39 -31.71
CA TYR A 116 -8.32 -6.30 -30.61
C TYR A 116 -9.21 -5.63 -29.55
N PRO A 117 -10.21 -6.34 -28.99
CA PRO A 117 -11.00 -5.83 -27.87
C PRO A 117 -10.19 -5.87 -26.56
N LEU A 118 -10.60 -5.05 -25.58
CA LEU A 118 -10.00 -5.01 -24.23
C LEU A 118 -10.08 -6.37 -23.48
N THR A 119 -10.93 -7.29 -23.92
CA THR A 119 -11.03 -8.69 -23.44
C THR A 119 -9.96 -9.62 -24.04
N SER A 120 -9.14 -9.11 -24.97
CA SER A 120 -7.97 -9.81 -25.55
C SER A 120 -6.67 -9.20 -25.04
N CYS A 121 -6.48 -7.88 -25.14
CA CYS A 121 -5.31 -7.20 -24.60
C CYS A 121 -5.49 -5.69 -24.47
N VAL A 122 -4.65 -5.08 -23.63
CA VAL A 122 -4.61 -3.65 -23.32
C VAL A 122 -3.15 -3.22 -23.27
N ARG A 123 -2.77 -2.10 -23.86
CA ARG A 123 -1.43 -1.55 -23.74
C ARG A 123 -1.41 -0.50 -22.64
N ASP A 124 -0.38 -0.50 -21.80
CA ASP A 124 -0.09 0.62 -20.91
C ASP A 124 1.02 1.47 -21.53
N ARG A 125 0.74 2.76 -21.77
CA ARG A 125 1.74 3.70 -22.31
C ARG A 125 2.75 4.17 -21.27
N ALA A 126 2.47 4.02 -19.98
CA ALA A 126 3.42 4.39 -18.92
C ALA A 126 4.51 3.32 -18.79
N SER A 127 4.14 2.04 -18.74
CA SER A 127 5.11 0.94 -18.71
C SER A 127 5.65 0.49 -20.08
N GLY A 128 4.94 0.81 -21.16
CA GLY A 128 5.17 0.24 -22.50
C GLY A 128 4.69 -1.21 -22.65
N LEU A 129 4.29 -1.85 -21.55
CA LEU A 129 3.84 -3.24 -21.49
C LEU A 129 2.50 -3.41 -22.20
N VAL A 130 2.25 -4.63 -22.67
CA VAL A 130 0.93 -5.07 -23.13
C VAL A 130 0.45 -6.16 -22.20
N TRP A 131 -0.74 -5.96 -21.66
CA TRP A 131 -1.40 -6.80 -20.68
C TRP A 131 -2.47 -7.65 -21.34
N GLU A 132 -2.64 -8.88 -20.86
CA GLU A 132 -3.72 -9.76 -21.26
C GLU A 132 -5.05 -9.16 -20.83
N GLY A 133 -6.01 -9.11 -21.76
CA GLY A 133 -7.42 -8.88 -21.49
C GLY A 133 -8.13 -10.19 -21.16
N LYS A 134 -9.23 -10.17 -20.40
CA LYS A 134 -9.97 -11.39 -20.04
C LYS A 134 -11.38 -11.42 -20.65
N PRO A 135 -11.81 -12.54 -21.26
CA PRO A 135 -13.23 -12.78 -21.53
C PRO A 135 -14.00 -13.02 -20.23
N ASP A 136 -15.28 -12.70 -20.23
CA ASP A 136 -16.18 -13.06 -19.13
C ASP A 136 -16.52 -14.55 -19.19
N SER A 137 -16.55 -15.19 -18.03
CA SER A 137 -17.02 -16.57 -17.86
C SER A 137 -18.54 -16.67 -17.69
N GLY A 138 -19.22 -15.55 -17.44
CA GLY A 138 -20.62 -15.50 -17.00
C GLY A 138 -20.83 -15.92 -15.54
N LYS A 139 -19.81 -16.51 -14.87
CA LYS A 139 -19.89 -16.98 -13.48
C LYS A 139 -19.91 -15.83 -12.47
N LEU A 140 -19.38 -14.65 -12.82
CA LEU A 140 -19.35 -13.46 -11.94
C LEU A 140 -20.75 -12.99 -11.50
N HIS A 141 -21.79 -13.18 -12.34
CA HIS A 141 -23.15 -12.80 -12.00
C HIS A 141 -23.65 -13.51 -10.73
N TRP A 142 -23.23 -14.76 -10.52
CA TRP A 142 -23.67 -15.61 -9.40
C TRP A 142 -23.12 -15.09 -8.05
N MET A 143 -21.97 -14.40 -8.07
CA MET A 143 -21.39 -13.70 -6.92
C MET A 143 -22.11 -12.40 -6.56
N MET A 144 -22.88 -11.83 -7.50
CA MET A 144 -23.64 -10.59 -7.27
C MET A 144 -25.07 -10.83 -6.77
N THR A 145 -25.58 -12.07 -6.85
CA THR A 145 -27.01 -12.37 -6.64
C THR A 145 -27.32 -13.35 -5.51
N THR A 146 -26.35 -14.15 -5.05
CA THR A 146 -26.63 -15.25 -4.10
C THR A 146 -26.48 -14.81 -2.64
N PHE A 147 -27.55 -14.97 -1.85
CA PHE A 147 -27.57 -14.73 -0.40
C PHE A 147 -26.70 -15.74 0.36
N GLY A 148 -25.86 -15.22 1.26
CA GLY A 148 -25.02 -15.95 2.22
C GLY A 148 -24.37 -14.93 3.17
N PRO A 149 -23.45 -15.32 4.07
CA PRO A 149 -22.67 -14.37 4.87
C PRO A 149 -22.00 -13.33 3.95
N GLN A 150 -22.44 -12.07 4.08
CA GLN A 150 -22.58 -11.21 2.90
C GLN A 150 -21.26 -10.94 2.16
N GLY A 151 -21.27 -11.20 0.84
CA GLY A 151 -20.21 -10.79 -0.09
C GLY A 151 -19.11 -11.82 -0.40
N THR A 152 -18.96 -12.91 0.36
CA THR A 152 -17.86 -13.88 0.19
C THR A 152 -18.22 -15.12 -0.64
N GLY A 153 -18.59 -14.92 -1.91
CA GLY A 153 -18.89 -16.04 -2.82
C GLY A 153 -17.76 -17.09 -2.89
N THR A 154 -18.11 -18.36 -3.09
CA THR A 154 -17.13 -19.47 -3.17
C THR A 154 -16.06 -19.26 -4.23
N LEU A 155 -16.40 -18.50 -5.29
CA LEU A 155 -15.47 -18.03 -6.32
C LEU A 155 -14.34 -17.10 -5.81
N LEU A 156 -14.37 -16.62 -4.57
CA LEU A 156 -13.32 -15.79 -3.95
C LEU A 156 -12.60 -16.49 -2.80
N SER A 157 -13.33 -17.29 -2.04
CA SER A 157 -12.89 -17.76 -0.73
C SER A 157 -12.25 -19.15 -0.76
N THR A 158 -12.58 -20.01 -1.72
CA THR A 158 -12.07 -21.39 -1.78
C THR A 158 -11.95 -21.87 -3.23
N TYR A 159 -10.78 -22.34 -3.63
CA TYR A 159 -10.56 -23.03 -4.90
C TYR A 159 -11.35 -24.36 -4.98
N GLY A 160 -11.88 -24.68 -6.16
CA GLY A 160 -12.61 -25.91 -6.45
C GLY A 160 -13.13 -25.93 -7.90
N LEU A 161 -14.00 -26.90 -8.23
CA LEU A 161 -14.55 -27.16 -9.58
C LEU A 161 -15.02 -25.89 -10.32
N GLN A 162 -15.57 -24.90 -9.61
CA GLN A 162 -16.04 -23.64 -10.19
C GLN A 162 -14.93 -22.80 -10.86
N HIS A 163 -13.67 -23.03 -10.48
CA HIS A 163 -12.46 -22.36 -10.98
C HIS A 163 -11.59 -23.22 -11.89
N GLU A 164 -11.89 -24.51 -12.06
CA GLU A 164 -11.03 -25.42 -12.82
C GLU A 164 -10.97 -24.99 -14.29
N PRO A 165 -9.75 -24.72 -14.84
CA PRO A 165 -9.63 -24.27 -16.22
C PRO A 165 -10.02 -25.39 -17.20
N ALA A 166 -11.01 -25.13 -18.05
CA ALA A 166 -11.27 -26.01 -19.19
C ALA A 166 -10.12 -25.90 -20.22
N PRO A 167 -9.78 -26.97 -20.96
CA PRO A 167 -8.75 -26.92 -22.00
C PRO A 167 -9.03 -25.81 -23.03
N GLY A 168 -8.03 -24.97 -23.31
CA GLY A 168 -8.16 -23.82 -24.22
C GLY A 168 -8.81 -22.57 -23.59
N SER A 169 -9.32 -22.66 -22.36
CA SER A 169 -9.99 -21.52 -21.70
C SER A 169 -9.01 -20.38 -21.40
N ARG A 170 -9.53 -19.15 -21.40
CA ARG A 170 -8.89 -17.95 -20.83
C ARG A 170 -9.81 -17.21 -19.86
N ALA A 171 -10.86 -17.86 -19.37
CA ALA A 171 -11.90 -17.22 -18.59
C ALA A 171 -11.33 -16.51 -17.35
N ASN A 172 -11.88 -15.33 -17.07
CA ASN A 172 -11.45 -14.48 -15.96
C ASN A 172 -11.50 -15.13 -14.57
N THR A 173 -12.35 -16.15 -14.40
CA THR A 173 -12.59 -16.88 -13.14
C THR A 173 -11.82 -18.20 -13.05
N ASP A 174 -10.99 -18.52 -14.03
CA ASP A 174 -10.16 -19.72 -14.00
C ASP A 174 -8.97 -19.48 -13.06
N ALA A 175 -8.70 -20.44 -12.18
CA ALA A 175 -7.60 -20.36 -11.22
C ALA A 175 -6.53 -21.42 -11.50
N TYR A 176 -5.27 -21.04 -11.30
CA TYR A 176 -4.11 -21.78 -11.77
C TYR A 176 -3.14 -22.03 -10.63
N SER A 177 -2.64 -23.25 -10.56
CA SER A 177 -1.53 -23.63 -9.68
C SER A 177 -0.19 -23.24 -10.32
N TYR A 178 0.87 -23.22 -9.54
CA TYR A 178 2.25 -23.07 -10.03
C TYR A 178 3.07 -24.22 -9.44
N TYR A 179 2.96 -25.38 -10.06
CA TYR A 179 3.88 -26.52 -9.89
C TYR A 179 5.17 -26.26 -10.67
N GLY A 180 5.06 -25.70 -11.89
CA GLY A 180 6.17 -25.46 -12.82
C GLY A 180 6.47 -26.64 -13.74
N ASP A 181 5.53 -27.57 -13.90
CA ASP A 181 5.67 -28.80 -14.71
C ASP A 181 4.70 -28.88 -15.90
N ALA A 182 4.04 -27.77 -16.23
CA ALA A 182 3.14 -27.61 -17.38
C ALA A 182 1.96 -28.61 -17.45
N ARG A 183 1.54 -29.18 -16.32
CA ARG A 183 0.28 -29.95 -16.21
C ARG A 183 -0.95 -29.08 -16.53
N PRO A 184 -2.09 -29.66 -16.95
CA PRO A 184 -3.36 -28.93 -17.01
C PRO A 184 -3.70 -28.27 -15.66
N GLY A 185 -4.12 -27.01 -15.68
CA GLY A 185 -4.34 -26.22 -14.46
C GLY A 185 -3.08 -25.62 -13.83
N ASP A 186 -1.91 -25.73 -14.47
CA ASP A 186 -0.69 -25.00 -14.10
C ASP A 186 -0.56 -23.68 -14.88
N ALA A 187 0.04 -22.68 -14.23
CA ALA A 187 0.27 -21.35 -14.75
C ALA A 187 1.20 -21.36 -15.99
N MET A 188 2.21 -22.22 -16.02
CA MET A 188 3.12 -22.32 -17.17
C MET A 188 2.47 -23.06 -18.34
N ALA A 189 1.56 -24.00 -18.07
CA ALA A 189 0.68 -24.56 -19.10
C ALA A 189 -0.22 -23.48 -19.71
N TYR A 190 -0.78 -22.59 -18.88
CA TYR A 190 -1.57 -21.45 -19.34
C TYR A 190 -0.76 -20.46 -20.20
N VAL A 191 0.46 -20.12 -19.78
CA VAL A 191 1.39 -19.30 -20.57
C VAL A 191 1.65 -19.93 -21.94
N ALA A 192 2.00 -21.23 -21.98
CA ALA A 192 2.23 -21.96 -23.22
C ALA A 192 0.98 -21.97 -24.12
N GLN A 193 -0.21 -22.17 -23.54
CA GLN A 193 -1.49 -22.14 -24.24
C GLN A 193 -1.76 -20.77 -24.89
N VAL A 194 -1.56 -19.66 -24.16
CA VAL A 194 -1.78 -18.29 -24.67
C VAL A 194 -0.77 -17.92 -25.76
N ASN A 195 0.47 -18.37 -25.65
CA ASN A 195 1.49 -18.19 -26.68
C ASN A 195 1.21 -19.00 -27.94
N ALA A 196 0.75 -20.25 -27.81
CA ALA A 196 0.32 -21.07 -28.94
C ALA A 196 -0.91 -20.48 -29.67
N MET A 197 -1.86 -19.89 -28.92
CA MET A 197 -2.99 -19.15 -29.48
C MET A 197 -2.62 -17.82 -30.18
N ARG A 198 -1.37 -17.36 -30.02
CA ARG A 198 -0.90 -16.05 -30.50
C ARG A 198 -1.81 -14.89 -30.08
N LEU A 199 -2.16 -14.80 -28.80
CA LEU A 199 -3.10 -13.78 -28.31
C LEU A 199 -2.63 -12.36 -28.70
N CYS A 200 -3.53 -11.61 -29.35
CA CYS A 200 -3.24 -10.31 -29.97
C CYS A 200 -2.08 -10.30 -30.99
N GLY A 201 -1.83 -11.43 -31.65
CA GLY A 201 -0.73 -11.63 -32.61
C GLY A 201 0.61 -12.01 -31.96
N TYR A 202 0.69 -12.02 -30.64
CA TYR A 202 1.91 -12.16 -29.85
C TYR A 202 2.09 -13.54 -29.23
N ALA A 203 3.34 -14.00 -29.09
CA ALA A 203 3.71 -15.33 -28.59
C ALA A 203 4.84 -15.29 -27.53
N ASP A 204 5.02 -14.12 -26.92
CA ASP A 204 5.99 -13.74 -25.88
C ASP A 204 5.28 -13.28 -24.59
N TRP A 205 4.09 -13.83 -24.32
CA TRP A 205 3.37 -13.65 -23.07
C TRP A 205 4.06 -14.41 -21.94
N ARG A 206 4.11 -13.78 -20.76
CA ARG A 206 4.70 -14.31 -19.52
C ARG A 206 3.87 -13.93 -18.30
N LEU A 207 4.17 -14.57 -17.17
CA LEU A 207 3.67 -14.11 -15.88
C LEU A 207 4.35 -12.77 -15.51
N PRO A 208 3.60 -11.81 -14.96
CA PRO A 208 4.15 -10.53 -14.52
C PRO A 208 4.92 -10.68 -13.21
N THR A 209 5.94 -9.85 -13.01
CA THR A 209 6.53 -9.61 -11.68
C THR A 209 5.52 -8.94 -10.73
N VAL A 210 5.82 -8.94 -9.43
CA VAL A 210 5.10 -8.15 -8.42
C VAL A 210 5.13 -6.67 -8.76
N ALA A 211 6.26 -6.15 -9.25
CA ALA A 211 6.38 -4.74 -9.63
C ALA A 211 5.39 -4.37 -10.75
N GLU A 212 5.36 -5.15 -11.83
CA GLU A 212 4.45 -4.95 -12.97
C GLU A 212 2.99 -5.13 -12.55
N LEU A 213 2.66 -6.20 -11.84
CA LEU A 213 1.28 -6.54 -11.48
C LEU A 213 0.70 -5.58 -10.44
N HIS A 214 1.52 -5.10 -9.49
CA HIS A 214 1.14 -4.01 -8.58
C HIS A 214 1.05 -2.66 -9.31
N GLY A 215 1.79 -2.50 -10.41
CA GLY A 215 1.68 -1.38 -11.35
C GLY A 215 0.25 -1.13 -11.84
N LEU A 216 -0.56 -2.18 -12.02
CA LEU A 216 -1.98 -2.08 -12.40
C LEU A 216 -2.91 -1.55 -11.28
N VAL A 217 -2.47 -1.58 -10.03
CA VAL A 217 -3.31 -1.27 -8.87
C VAL A 217 -3.61 0.24 -8.78
N ASP A 218 -4.89 0.59 -8.76
CA ASP A 218 -5.39 1.94 -8.55
C ASP A 218 -5.41 2.28 -7.05
N LEU A 219 -4.26 2.75 -6.56
CA LEU A 219 -4.13 3.34 -5.22
C LEU A 219 -4.61 4.80 -5.14
N GLY A 220 -5.20 5.35 -6.21
CA GLY A 220 -5.76 6.70 -6.28
C GLY A 220 -7.28 6.75 -6.06
N GLY A 221 -7.96 5.61 -6.14
CA GLY A 221 -9.28 5.41 -5.55
C GLY A 221 -9.25 5.50 -4.03
N LYS A 222 -10.42 5.51 -3.38
CA LYS A 222 -10.54 5.50 -1.92
C LYS A 222 -10.13 4.13 -1.36
N THR A 223 -8.83 3.87 -1.21
CA THR A 223 -8.31 2.62 -0.61
C THR A 223 -8.41 2.59 0.92
N ASN A 224 -9.53 3.07 1.48
CA ASN A 224 -9.83 2.79 2.88
C ASN A 224 -10.54 1.42 2.94
N PRO A 225 -10.01 0.43 3.67
CA PRO A 225 -10.65 -0.88 3.86
C PRO A 225 -11.89 -0.85 4.78
N ASP A 226 -12.43 0.33 5.08
CA ASP A 226 -13.88 0.52 5.12
C ASP A 226 -14.46 0.12 3.74
N LEU A 227 -14.60 -1.21 3.56
CA LEU A 227 -15.70 -1.84 2.84
C LEU A 227 -16.87 -0.86 2.83
N GLN A 228 -17.36 -0.46 1.65
CA GLN A 228 -18.59 0.29 1.61
C GLN A 228 -19.65 -0.60 2.26
N LEU A 229 -20.05 -0.28 3.49
CA LEU A 229 -20.84 -1.14 4.37
C LEU A 229 -22.20 -1.37 3.71
N GLY A 230 -22.31 -2.47 2.96
CA GLY A 230 -23.45 -2.78 2.08
C GLY A 230 -23.12 -3.17 0.63
N LEU A 231 -21.88 -3.08 0.14
CA LEU A 231 -21.50 -3.56 -1.19
C LEU A 231 -20.90 -4.99 -1.17
N PRO A 232 -21.23 -5.87 -2.15
CA PRO A 232 -20.58 -7.18 -2.30
C PRO A 232 -19.08 -7.07 -2.64
N LEU A 233 -18.25 -7.99 -2.13
CA LEU A 233 -16.82 -8.06 -2.50
C LEU A 233 -16.60 -8.23 -4.00
N ALA A 234 -17.56 -8.85 -4.71
CA ALA A 234 -17.59 -8.97 -6.17
C ALA A 234 -17.43 -7.63 -6.92
N ARG A 235 -17.68 -6.49 -6.25
CA ARG A 235 -17.53 -5.13 -6.81
C ARG A 235 -16.31 -4.37 -6.28
N HIS A 236 -15.56 -4.93 -5.35
CA HIS A 236 -14.39 -4.32 -4.74
C HIS A 236 -13.13 -4.75 -5.49
N VAL A 237 -12.87 -4.11 -6.62
CA VAL A 237 -11.66 -4.28 -7.41
C VAL A 237 -10.98 -2.93 -7.59
N ILE A 238 -9.69 -2.86 -7.24
CA ILE A 238 -8.89 -1.64 -7.32
C ILE A 238 -7.94 -1.68 -8.53
N VAL A 239 -8.49 -2.06 -9.68
CA VAL A 239 -7.86 -1.99 -11.01
C VAL A 239 -8.90 -1.32 -11.92
N ASP A 240 -8.46 -0.48 -12.86
CA ASP A 240 -9.39 0.26 -13.71
C ASP A 240 -10.14 -0.66 -14.68
N VAL A 241 -11.34 -1.08 -14.27
CA VAL A 241 -12.20 -2.00 -15.04
C VAL A 241 -12.73 -1.42 -16.35
N ARG A 242 -12.58 -0.10 -16.59
CA ARG A 242 -12.89 0.51 -17.89
C ARG A 242 -11.88 0.06 -18.95
N TRP A 243 -10.64 -0.19 -18.53
CA TRP A 243 -9.56 -0.71 -19.37
C TRP A 243 -9.38 -2.21 -19.23
N PHE A 244 -9.53 -2.74 -18.02
CA PHE A 244 -9.46 -4.18 -17.73
C PHE A 244 -10.85 -4.74 -17.38
N PRO A 245 -11.76 -4.89 -18.36
CA PRO A 245 -13.04 -5.51 -18.12
C PRO A 245 -12.85 -6.95 -17.61
N ASN A 246 -13.88 -7.45 -16.93
CA ASN A 246 -13.95 -8.80 -16.38
C ASN A 246 -12.87 -9.12 -15.33
N THR A 247 -12.14 -8.14 -14.80
CA THR A 247 -11.22 -8.35 -13.67
C THR A 247 -11.98 -8.88 -12.45
N VAL A 248 -11.67 -10.10 -12.04
CA VAL A 248 -12.23 -10.72 -10.83
C VAL A 248 -11.50 -10.15 -9.62
N PRO A 249 -12.19 -9.74 -8.54
CA PRO A 249 -11.52 -9.41 -7.28
C PRO A 249 -10.83 -10.66 -6.71
N GLY A 250 -9.62 -10.56 -6.17
CA GLY A 250 -8.94 -11.71 -5.54
C GLY A 250 -7.42 -11.70 -5.69
N ASN A 251 -6.79 -12.85 -5.54
CA ASN A 251 -5.34 -13.02 -5.62
C ASN A 251 -4.91 -13.26 -7.07
N TYR A 252 -3.92 -12.51 -7.53
CA TYR A 252 -3.30 -12.70 -8.84
C TYR A 252 -1.86 -13.15 -8.67
N LEU A 253 -1.49 -14.20 -9.41
CA LEU A 253 -0.20 -14.86 -9.36
C LEU A 253 0.86 -14.06 -10.14
N THR A 254 2.09 -14.05 -9.61
CA THR A 254 3.27 -13.41 -10.23
C THR A 254 4.32 -14.45 -10.65
N SER A 255 5.38 -14.02 -11.34
CA SER A 255 6.55 -14.83 -11.67
C SER A 255 7.49 -15.09 -10.50
N GLU A 256 7.35 -14.40 -9.36
CA GLU A 256 8.35 -14.37 -8.28
C GLU A 256 8.02 -15.37 -7.13
N PRO A 257 8.86 -16.40 -6.90
CA PRO A 257 8.71 -17.33 -5.78
C PRO A 257 9.17 -16.71 -4.44
N ASP A 258 8.34 -16.84 -3.42
CA ASP A 258 8.71 -16.50 -2.03
C ASP A 258 9.48 -17.64 -1.38
N ASP A 259 9.03 -18.90 -1.53
CA ASP A 259 9.83 -20.07 -1.21
C ASP A 259 9.40 -21.31 -2.01
N GLN A 260 9.94 -22.49 -1.68
CA GLN A 260 9.65 -23.76 -2.35
C GLN A 260 8.14 -24.14 -2.36
N SER A 261 7.34 -23.56 -1.47
CA SER A 261 5.91 -23.80 -1.28
C SER A 261 5.02 -22.58 -1.54
N ARG A 262 5.60 -21.37 -1.56
CA ARG A 262 4.87 -20.09 -1.65
C ARG A 262 5.34 -19.22 -2.81
N ILE A 263 4.41 -18.51 -3.42
CA ILE A 263 4.64 -17.57 -4.52
C ILE A 263 4.07 -16.20 -4.17
N TRP A 264 4.66 -15.12 -4.67
CA TRP A 264 4.11 -13.79 -4.44
C TRP A 264 2.81 -13.58 -5.22
N CYS A 265 1.85 -12.95 -4.56
CA CYS A 265 0.57 -12.57 -5.11
C CYS A 265 0.32 -11.08 -4.93
N VAL A 266 -0.37 -10.47 -5.89
CA VAL A 266 -1.01 -9.16 -5.71
C VAL A 266 -2.50 -9.39 -5.48
N ASN A 267 -3.06 -8.84 -4.42
CA ASN A 267 -4.49 -8.89 -4.15
C ASN A 267 -5.21 -7.69 -4.76
N PHE A 268 -6.12 -7.91 -5.70
CA PHE A 268 -6.85 -6.86 -6.41
C PHE A 268 -8.08 -6.30 -5.66
N ILE A 269 -8.36 -6.78 -4.44
CA ILE A 269 -9.37 -6.18 -3.53
C ILE A 269 -8.71 -5.10 -2.67
N THR A 270 -7.56 -5.42 -2.06
CA THR A 270 -6.90 -4.57 -1.07
C THR A 270 -5.69 -3.81 -1.61
N GLY A 271 -5.02 -4.32 -2.64
CA GLY A 271 -3.73 -3.81 -3.14
C GLY A 271 -2.53 -4.37 -2.40
N PHE A 272 -2.74 -5.35 -1.50
CA PHE A 272 -1.64 -5.94 -0.74
C PHE A 272 -0.83 -6.91 -1.60
N VAL A 273 0.45 -7.02 -1.29
CA VAL A 273 1.34 -8.07 -1.80
C VAL A 273 1.69 -9.00 -0.65
N TYR A 274 1.45 -10.30 -0.84
CA TYR A 274 1.74 -11.33 0.15
C TYR A 274 1.95 -12.71 -0.49
N SER A 275 2.42 -13.64 0.32
CA SER A 275 2.70 -15.02 -0.06
C SER A 275 1.44 -15.87 -0.17
N CYS A 276 1.20 -16.45 -1.35
CA CYS A 276 0.17 -17.46 -1.58
C CYS A 276 0.76 -18.89 -1.50
N ASN A 277 -0.05 -19.90 -1.15
CA ASN A 277 0.30 -21.30 -1.40
C ASN A 277 0.27 -21.56 -2.91
N ARG A 278 1.44 -21.79 -3.52
CA ARG A 278 1.57 -21.86 -4.99
C ARG A 278 0.83 -23.05 -5.62
N ARG A 279 0.54 -24.10 -4.85
CA ARG A 279 -0.03 -25.35 -5.36
C ARG A 279 -1.54 -25.46 -5.20
N MET A 280 -2.16 -24.52 -4.48
CA MET A 280 -3.56 -24.59 -4.09
C MET A 280 -3.92 -25.90 -3.35
N GLU A 281 -3.05 -26.32 -2.43
CA GLU A 281 -3.31 -27.46 -1.54
C GLU A 281 -3.96 -26.99 -0.20
N ARG A 282 -5.10 -27.62 0.20
CA ARG A 282 -5.89 -27.43 1.45
C ARG A 282 -6.67 -26.10 1.58
N LYS A 283 -7.99 -26.14 1.27
CA LYS A 283 -8.94 -24.98 1.28
C LYS A 283 -8.30 -23.62 0.91
N PRO A 284 -7.58 -23.53 -0.22
CA PRO A 284 -6.81 -22.35 -0.56
C PRO A 284 -7.69 -21.33 -1.27
N GLN A 285 -7.26 -20.08 -1.28
CA GLN A 285 -7.87 -19.08 -2.15
C GLN A 285 -7.46 -19.34 -3.62
N PRO A 286 -8.35 -19.11 -4.60
CA PRO A 286 -8.02 -19.22 -6.01
C PRO A 286 -6.91 -18.23 -6.39
N LEU A 287 -6.01 -18.67 -7.27
CA LEU A 287 -4.95 -17.83 -7.84
C LEU A 287 -5.29 -17.53 -9.31
N PHE A 288 -5.74 -16.32 -9.57
CA PHE A 288 -6.01 -15.83 -10.92
C PHE A 288 -4.71 -15.45 -11.62
N ILE A 289 -4.73 -15.44 -12.96
CA ILE A 289 -3.60 -14.99 -13.78
C ILE A 289 -4.06 -13.84 -14.67
N ARG A 290 -3.22 -12.82 -14.83
CA ARG A 290 -3.26 -11.90 -15.98
C ARG A 290 -1.85 -11.83 -16.55
N LEU A 291 -1.66 -12.34 -17.77
CA LEU A 291 -0.35 -12.33 -18.41
C LEU A 291 0.07 -10.92 -18.86
N VAL A 292 1.36 -10.72 -19.04
CA VAL A 292 1.97 -9.51 -19.57
C VAL A 292 2.98 -9.86 -20.66
N ARG A 293 3.33 -8.89 -21.49
CA ARG A 293 4.46 -8.93 -22.42
C ARG A 293 5.07 -7.55 -22.59
N GLY A 294 6.33 -7.52 -23.03
CA GLY A 294 7.15 -6.31 -23.12
C GLY A 294 8.44 -6.48 -22.32
N ALA A 295 9.32 -5.48 -22.43
CA ALA A 295 10.65 -5.51 -21.83
C ALA A 295 10.58 -5.64 -20.30
N GLU A 296 11.33 -6.59 -19.75
CA GLU A 296 11.58 -6.70 -18.32
C GLU A 296 12.67 -5.71 -17.87
N PRO A 297 12.79 -5.42 -16.56
CA PRO A 297 13.96 -4.75 -16.03
C PRO A 297 15.24 -5.49 -16.45
N PRO A 298 16.25 -4.81 -17.03
CA PRO A 298 17.45 -5.48 -17.52
C PRO A 298 18.29 -6.02 -16.35
N GLU A 299 18.62 -7.31 -16.38
CA GLU A 299 19.45 -7.97 -15.34
C GLU A 299 20.84 -7.34 -15.17
N THR A 300 21.37 -6.72 -16.23
CA THR A 300 22.70 -6.09 -16.23
C THR A 300 22.62 -4.65 -16.74
N GLY A 301 23.38 -3.75 -16.11
CA GLY A 301 23.47 -2.35 -16.55
C GLY A 301 22.23 -1.49 -16.30
N ARG A 302 21.25 -1.97 -15.51
CA ARG A 302 20.12 -1.18 -14.99
C ARG A 302 20.61 -0.01 -14.13
N TRP A 303 21.47 -0.31 -13.17
CA TRP A 303 21.98 0.65 -12.20
C TRP A 303 23.23 1.37 -12.74
N HIS A 304 23.34 2.66 -12.45
CA HIS A 304 24.48 3.48 -12.83
C HIS A 304 24.87 4.40 -11.67
N GLU A 305 26.13 4.37 -11.26
CA GLU A 305 26.63 5.22 -10.18
C GLU A 305 26.81 6.66 -10.64
N ALA A 306 26.23 7.60 -9.90
CA ALA A 306 26.30 9.03 -10.17
C ALA A 306 26.79 9.83 -8.94
N PRO A 307 27.35 11.04 -9.13
CA PRO A 307 27.65 11.94 -8.02
C PRO A 307 26.38 12.38 -7.28
N ASP A 308 26.50 12.58 -5.96
CA ASP A 308 25.44 13.24 -5.19
C ASP A 308 25.43 14.76 -5.36
N GLU A 309 24.48 15.45 -4.72
CA GLU A 309 24.37 16.91 -4.73
C GLU A 309 25.58 17.67 -4.15
N ARG A 310 26.55 16.96 -3.54
CA ARG A 310 27.82 17.51 -3.04
C ARG A 310 28.98 17.21 -4.01
N GLY A 311 28.70 16.54 -5.13
CA GLY A 311 29.70 16.08 -6.09
C GLY A 311 30.48 14.83 -5.66
N VAL A 312 30.05 14.10 -4.62
CA VAL A 312 30.73 12.88 -4.17
C VAL A 312 30.39 11.72 -5.10
N PRO A 313 31.35 11.13 -5.85
CA PRO A 313 31.09 10.07 -6.80
C PRO A 313 30.44 8.85 -6.15
N GLY A 314 29.48 8.24 -6.84
CA GLY A 314 28.75 7.06 -6.38
C GLY A 314 27.86 7.31 -5.16
N GLY A 315 27.47 8.55 -4.86
CA GLY A 315 26.52 8.87 -3.79
C GLY A 315 25.05 8.68 -4.20
N VAL A 316 24.79 8.60 -5.50
CA VAL A 316 23.49 8.37 -6.12
C VAL A 316 23.57 7.16 -7.05
N VAL A 317 22.46 6.44 -7.17
CA VAL A 317 22.28 5.35 -8.13
C VAL A 317 21.14 5.71 -9.06
N GLU A 318 21.43 5.85 -10.35
CA GLU A 318 20.46 6.06 -11.42
C GLU A 318 19.92 4.71 -11.89
N ASP A 319 18.59 4.60 -11.98
CA ASP A 319 17.88 3.44 -12.49
C ASP A 319 17.49 3.68 -13.96
N ARG A 320 18.24 3.09 -14.89
CA ARG A 320 17.98 3.24 -16.33
C ARG A 320 16.70 2.56 -16.80
N HIS A 321 16.12 1.65 -16.01
CA HIS A 321 14.81 1.09 -16.32
C HIS A 321 13.70 2.11 -15.99
N THR A 322 13.83 2.85 -14.89
CA THR A 322 12.76 3.72 -14.39
C THR A 322 12.96 5.21 -14.66
N GLY A 323 14.16 5.63 -15.02
CA GLY A 323 14.55 7.04 -15.11
C GLY A 323 14.69 7.73 -13.75
N LEU A 324 14.64 7.00 -12.64
CA LEU A 324 14.74 7.56 -11.29
C LEU A 324 16.17 7.54 -10.77
N ALA A 325 16.54 8.58 -10.03
CA ALA A 325 17.79 8.62 -9.27
C ALA A 325 17.52 8.43 -7.77
N TRP A 326 18.26 7.53 -7.13
CA TRP A 326 18.09 7.11 -5.75
C TRP A 326 19.30 7.48 -4.90
N ARG A 327 19.09 7.94 -3.65
CA ARG A 327 20.20 8.04 -2.69
C ARG A 327 20.76 6.65 -2.39
N ARG A 328 22.09 6.49 -2.49
CA ARG A 328 22.78 5.22 -2.24
C ARG A 328 22.76 4.82 -0.77
N CYS A 329 22.86 5.81 0.11
CA CYS A 329 22.67 5.63 1.54
C CYS A 329 21.23 5.88 1.95
N GLU A 330 20.90 5.38 3.13
CA GLU A 330 19.59 5.57 3.73
C GLU A 330 19.63 6.63 4.80
N GLU A 331 18.51 7.27 5.06
CA GLU A 331 18.50 8.39 5.97
C GLU A 331 18.74 7.96 7.44
N PRO A 332 19.54 8.72 8.22
CA PRO A 332 20.31 9.92 7.87
C PRO A 332 21.81 9.62 7.59
N GLN A 333 22.13 8.45 7.04
CA GLN A 333 23.50 8.08 6.68
C GLN A 333 23.99 8.88 5.47
N VAL A 334 25.31 9.08 5.43
CA VAL A 334 25.98 9.91 4.41
C VAL A 334 27.00 9.07 3.65
N TRP A 335 26.96 9.13 2.32
CA TRP A 335 27.99 8.51 1.47
C TRP A 335 29.30 9.29 1.56
N ASN A 336 30.42 8.59 1.70
CA ASN A 336 31.75 9.21 1.80
C ASN A 336 32.69 8.92 0.60
N GLY A 337 32.14 8.46 -0.52
CA GLY A 337 32.91 8.00 -1.68
C GLY A 337 33.32 6.52 -1.63
N LYS A 338 33.08 5.82 -0.51
CA LYS A 338 33.42 4.39 -0.34
C LYS A 338 32.39 3.56 0.41
N ARG A 339 31.70 4.15 1.40
CA ARG A 339 30.66 3.50 2.21
C ARG A 339 29.67 4.52 2.77
N CYS A 340 28.52 4.03 3.22
CA CYS A 340 27.62 4.80 4.06
C CYS A 340 28.20 4.95 5.47
N THR A 341 28.09 6.17 6.01
CA THR A 341 28.62 6.55 7.34
C THR A 341 27.50 7.11 8.21
N GLY A 342 27.63 6.94 9.52
CA GLY A 342 26.55 7.18 10.48
C GLY A 342 25.59 5.99 10.59
N THR A 343 24.53 6.15 11.38
CA THR A 343 23.57 5.08 11.72
C THR A 343 22.21 5.38 11.11
N ALA A 344 21.72 4.49 10.24
CA ALA A 344 20.36 4.56 9.68
C ALA A 344 19.30 4.58 10.80
N ARG A 345 18.17 5.24 10.57
CA ARG A 345 17.09 5.35 11.57
C ARG A 345 15.74 4.92 10.99
N GLY A 346 14.89 4.39 11.86
CA GLY A 346 13.50 4.13 11.53
C GLY A 346 12.64 5.39 11.69
N TYR A 347 11.81 5.68 10.69
CA TYR A 347 10.89 6.82 10.65
C TYR A 347 9.44 6.33 10.59
N ASN A 348 8.55 6.99 11.34
CA ASN A 348 7.12 6.86 11.10
C ASN A 348 6.72 7.64 9.83
N GLN A 349 5.49 7.45 9.33
CA GLN A 349 5.02 8.05 8.08
C GLN A 349 5.25 9.57 8.01
N VAL A 350 4.98 10.26 9.11
CA VAL A 350 5.05 11.72 9.23
C VAL A 350 6.51 12.18 9.24
N GLN A 351 7.34 11.54 10.05
CA GLN A 351 8.76 11.84 10.15
C GLN A 351 9.47 11.59 8.81
N ALA A 352 9.06 10.57 8.04
CA ALA A 352 9.60 10.30 6.71
C ALA A 352 9.25 11.42 5.71
N LEU A 353 8.00 11.90 5.71
CA LEU A 353 7.56 13.02 4.87
C LEU A 353 8.27 14.34 5.23
N LEU A 354 8.38 14.66 6.52
CA LEU A 354 9.08 15.86 7.02
C LEU A 354 10.61 15.78 6.90
N LEU A 355 11.16 14.57 6.77
CA LEU A 355 12.57 14.40 6.45
C LEU A 355 12.80 14.72 4.98
N ALA A 356 12.00 14.12 4.09
CA ALA A 356 12.06 14.34 2.66
C ALA A 356 11.81 15.81 2.26
N SER A 357 10.87 16.50 2.90
CA SER A 357 10.56 17.92 2.62
C SER A 357 11.74 18.88 2.78
N ARG A 358 12.73 18.50 3.60
CA ARG A 358 13.92 19.30 3.91
C ARG A 358 15.08 19.06 2.95
N GLN A 359 14.96 18.07 2.08
CA GLN A 359 16.02 17.66 1.17
C GLN A 359 15.72 18.24 -0.22
N GLN A 360 16.39 19.34 -0.57
CA GLN A 360 16.18 20.00 -1.86
C GLN A 360 16.45 19.03 -3.02
N GLY A 361 15.54 18.99 -4.00
CA GLY A 361 15.61 18.08 -5.15
C GLY A 361 15.24 16.63 -4.85
N TRP A 362 15.05 16.24 -3.59
CA TRP A 362 14.74 14.88 -3.18
C TRP A 362 13.30 14.75 -2.65
N ARG A 363 12.75 13.53 -2.70
CA ARG A 363 11.43 13.20 -2.13
C ARG A 363 11.39 11.77 -1.60
N LEU A 364 10.38 11.50 -0.78
CA LEU A 364 10.02 10.13 -0.40
C LEU A 364 9.38 9.44 -1.62
N PRO A 365 9.71 8.17 -1.93
CA PRO A 365 9.22 7.46 -3.11
C PRO A 365 7.76 7.02 -2.94
N THR A 366 7.02 6.88 -4.05
CA THR A 366 5.72 6.18 -4.04
C THR A 366 5.90 4.71 -3.70
N ILE A 367 4.84 4.01 -3.29
CA ILE A 367 4.95 2.57 -3.01
C ILE A 367 5.35 1.80 -4.27
N LYS A 368 4.93 2.24 -5.46
CA LYS A 368 5.27 1.59 -6.73
C LYS A 368 6.73 1.84 -7.12
N GLU A 369 7.25 3.04 -6.83
CA GLU A 369 8.68 3.34 -7.01
C GLU A 369 9.57 2.47 -6.10
N VAL A 370 9.31 2.42 -4.79
CA VAL A 370 10.13 1.58 -3.89
C VAL A 370 9.92 0.08 -4.14
N ASN A 371 8.75 -0.34 -4.65
CA ASN A 371 8.48 -1.70 -5.12
C ASN A 371 9.26 -2.08 -6.38
N SER A 372 9.78 -1.12 -7.16
CA SER A 372 10.62 -1.38 -8.33
C SER A 372 12.09 -1.65 -8.00
N LEU A 373 12.54 -1.32 -6.78
CA LEU A 373 13.93 -1.55 -6.33
C LEU A 373 14.29 -3.02 -6.08
N PRO A 374 13.50 -3.82 -5.33
CA PRO A 374 13.92 -5.15 -4.93
C PRO A 374 13.73 -6.19 -6.04
N GLU A 375 14.67 -7.12 -6.11
CA GLU A 375 14.47 -8.43 -6.70
C GLU A 375 13.88 -9.35 -5.61
N ARG A 376 12.73 -10.02 -5.86
CA ARG A 376 12.14 -10.97 -4.91
C ARG A 376 12.44 -12.41 -5.32
N TRP A 377 13.40 -13.02 -4.64
CA TRP A 377 13.76 -14.41 -4.88
C TRP A 377 14.04 -15.12 -3.55
N PHE A 378 13.26 -16.18 -3.23
CA PHE A 378 13.47 -17.08 -2.09
C PHE A 378 13.77 -16.39 -0.74
N LYS A 379 12.76 -15.73 -0.14
CA LYS A 379 12.83 -15.00 1.15
C LYS A 379 13.92 -13.93 1.26
N LYS A 380 14.55 -13.54 0.15
CA LYS A 380 15.49 -12.43 0.09
C LYS A 380 14.82 -11.25 -0.63
N LEU A 381 14.66 -10.15 0.09
CA LEU A 381 14.51 -8.83 -0.50
C LEU A 381 15.92 -8.38 -0.90
N ASP A 382 16.36 -8.69 -2.11
CA ASP A 382 17.68 -8.27 -2.57
C ASP A 382 17.55 -6.91 -3.27
N ILE A 383 17.95 -5.86 -2.55
CA ILE A 383 18.28 -4.58 -3.19
C ILE A 383 19.80 -4.67 -3.43
N PRO A 384 20.26 -4.71 -4.71
CA PRO A 384 21.63 -5.07 -5.07
C PRO A 384 22.68 -4.39 -4.18
N ALA A 385 23.32 -5.17 -3.30
CA ALA A 385 24.14 -4.60 -2.23
C ALA A 385 25.45 -3.96 -2.73
N ALA A 386 25.88 -4.26 -3.95
CA ALA A 386 26.96 -3.55 -4.63
C ALA A 386 26.56 -2.10 -4.90
N ASP A 387 25.40 -1.90 -5.52
CA ASP A 387 24.82 -0.59 -5.81
C ASP A 387 24.32 0.11 -4.54
N PHE A 388 23.77 -0.62 -3.57
CA PHE A 388 23.12 -0.08 -2.36
C PHE A 388 23.69 -0.64 -1.04
N PRO A 389 24.97 -0.36 -0.70
CA PRO A 389 25.69 -0.99 0.42
C PRO A 389 25.15 -0.72 1.82
N ALA A 390 24.12 0.14 1.97
CA ALA A 390 23.40 0.30 3.23
C ALA A 390 22.41 -0.83 3.53
N SER A 391 21.90 -1.55 2.51
CA SER A 391 20.79 -2.52 2.65
C SER A 391 21.10 -3.69 3.61
N GLY A 392 22.37 -3.95 3.91
CA GLY A 392 22.83 -4.97 4.85
C GLY A 392 22.95 -4.53 6.32
N ALA A 393 22.68 -3.27 6.67
CA ALA A 393 22.80 -2.80 8.07
C ALA A 393 21.63 -3.29 8.95
N GLN A 394 21.94 -3.70 10.18
CA GLN A 394 21.10 -4.55 11.05
C GLN A 394 19.67 -4.06 11.35
N LEU A 395 19.36 -2.77 11.13
CA LEU A 395 18.03 -2.18 11.32
C LEU A 395 17.08 -2.39 10.11
N LEU A 396 17.56 -2.93 8.99
CA LEU A 396 16.83 -2.88 7.71
C LEU A 396 16.01 -4.09 7.32
N ARG A 397 15.97 -5.11 8.18
CA ARG A 397 15.03 -6.23 8.04
C ARG A 397 13.56 -5.85 8.28
N ALA A 398 13.26 -4.59 8.57
CA ALA A 398 11.90 -4.10 8.80
C ALA A 398 11.20 -3.62 7.52
N GLY A 399 11.93 -3.13 6.51
CA GLY A 399 11.37 -2.56 5.28
C GLY A 399 11.43 -1.03 5.19
N TYR A 400 10.70 -0.46 4.23
CA TYR A 400 10.78 0.96 3.83
C TYR A 400 9.42 1.70 3.87
N ARG A 401 9.45 2.97 4.30
CA ARG A 401 8.32 3.91 4.11
C ARG A 401 8.23 4.38 2.66
N SER A 402 6.99 4.54 2.18
CA SER A 402 6.69 5.28 0.96
C SER A 402 5.86 6.53 1.27
N SER A 403 5.76 7.46 0.32
CA SER A 403 4.86 8.61 0.37
C SER A 403 3.40 8.26 0.07
N SER A 404 3.12 7.05 -0.40
CA SER A 404 1.75 6.63 -0.74
C SER A 404 0.92 6.41 0.53
N VAL A 405 -0.17 7.15 0.69
CA VAL A 405 -1.03 7.11 1.89
C VAL A 405 -2.21 6.17 1.63
N CYS A 406 -2.50 5.24 2.55
CA CYS A 406 -3.64 4.31 2.41
C CYS A 406 -4.86 4.74 3.22
N GLY A 407 -4.71 5.58 4.25
CA GLY A 407 -5.83 6.08 5.03
C GLY A 407 -5.43 7.17 6.01
N GLY A 408 -6.42 7.92 6.49
CA GLY A 408 -6.21 8.97 7.49
C GLY A 408 -7.45 9.12 8.37
N SER A 409 -7.25 9.16 9.68
CA SER A 409 -8.32 9.43 10.66
C SER A 409 -8.06 10.79 11.32
N PRO A 410 -9.05 11.70 11.38
CA PRO A 410 -8.92 12.95 12.13
C PRO A 410 -8.76 12.67 13.63
N ALA A 411 -8.10 13.59 14.34
CA ALA A 411 -8.10 13.56 15.80
C ALA A 411 -9.53 13.81 16.31
N SER A 412 -9.95 13.04 17.31
CA SER A 412 -11.16 13.28 18.09
C SER A 412 -10.78 13.63 19.54
N SER A 413 -11.78 13.93 20.37
CA SER A 413 -11.57 14.12 21.81
C SER A 413 -11.10 12.85 22.55
N THR A 414 -11.15 11.68 21.90
CA THR A 414 -10.81 10.37 22.48
C THR A 414 -9.78 9.58 21.69
N ALA A 415 -9.47 9.97 20.45
CA ALA A 415 -8.55 9.27 19.55
C ALA A 415 -7.56 10.24 18.89
N ARG A 416 -6.29 9.83 18.79
CA ARG A 416 -5.26 10.60 18.08
C ARG A 416 -5.50 10.51 16.57
N ALA A 417 -5.12 11.56 15.85
CA ALA A 417 -5.02 11.48 14.39
C ALA A 417 -4.04 10.37 14.00
N ALA A 418 -4.38 9.60 12.98
CA ALA A 418 -3.57 8.51 12.46
C ALA A 418 -3.47 8.61 10.94
N LEU A 419 -2.33 8.20 10.39
CA LEU A 419 -2.09 8.13 8.96
C LEU A 419 -1.49 6.78 8.62
N GLY A 420 -2.24 6.01 7.83
CA GLY A 420 -1.76 4.79 7.22
C GLY A 420 -0.90 5.12 6.01
N GLY A 421 0.34 4.62 6.00
CA GLY A 421 1.21 4.65 4.83
C GLY A 421 1.29 3.27 4.19
N TRP A 422 1.30 3.21 2.86
CA TRP A 422 1.75 2.03 2.14
C TRP A 422 3.24 1.82 2.39
N VAL A 423 3.62 0.58 2.72
CA VAL A 423 5.02 0.23 3.03
C VAL A 423 5.44 -1.02 2.27
N LEU A 424 6.74 -1.10 1.96
CA LEU A 424 7.39 -2.32 1.52
C LEU A 424 7.99 -2.98 2.76
N GLY A 425 7.41 -4.11 3.20
CA GLY A 425 7.92 -4.88 4.33
C GLY A 425 9.27 -5.50 4.03
N GLY A 426 10.07 -5.76 5.08
CA GLY A 426 11.40 -6.37 4.94
C GLY A 426 11.38 -7.81 4.38
N GLY A 427 10.20 -8.45 4.31
CA GLY A 427 10.00 -9.72 3.61
C GLY A 427 9.72 -9.57 2.11
N GLY A 428 9.42 -8.38 1.60
CA GLY A 428 8.97 -8.12 0.23
C GLY A 428 7.46 -7.98 0.05
N ASP A 429 6.71 -8.16 1.13
CA ASP A 429 5.29 -7.88 1.26
C ASP A 429 4.98 -6.38 1.12
N ILE A 430 3.76 -6.05 0.70
CA ILE A 430 3.29 -4.66 0.60
C ILE A 430 1.93 -4.58 1.28
N TYR A 431 1.80 -3.66 2.23
CA TYR A 431 0.59 -3.49 3.00
C TYR A 431 0.38 -2.04 3.44
N CYS A 432 -0.84 -1.76 3.92
CA CYS A 432 -1.19 -0.49 4.55
C CYS A 432 -0.80 -0.52 6.03
N GLU A 433 0.23 0.23 6.41
CA GLU A 433 0.73 0.33 7.79
C GLU A 433 0.10 1.53 8.51
N ALA A 434 -0.91 1.25 9.33
CA ALA A 434 -1.65 2.22 10.15
C ALA A 434 -1.01 2.51 11.52
N TRP A 435 -0.08 1.68 11.98
CA TRP A 435 0.60 1.83 13.27
C TRP A 435 1.89 2.65 13.16
N PRO A 436 2.41 3.21 14.27
CA PRO A 436 3.62 4.03 14.28
C PRO A 436 4.92 3.21 14.09
N ALA A 437 4.89 2.15 13.28
CA ALA A 437 6.05 1.38 12.87
C ALA A 437 7.12 2.30 12.27
N ARG A 438 8.38 2.06 12.63
CA ARG A 438 9.51 2.90 12.26
C ARG A 438 10.36 2.15 11.25
N LEU A 439 10.24 2.52 9.97
CA LEU A 439 10.86 1.83 8.84
C LEU A 439 11.96 2.70 8.20
N GLY A 440 12.79 2.08 7.36
CA GLY A 440 13.84 2.79 6.62
C GLY A 440 13.28 3.83 5.66
N VAL A 441 14.11 4.82 5.34
CA VAL A 441 13.80 5.85 4.33
C VAL A 441 14.97 5.94 3.36
N ARG A 442 14.66 5.77 2.07
CA ARG A 442 15.56 6.02 0.95
C ARG A 442 14.88 7.04 0.05
N LEU A 443 15.56 8.14 -0.25
CA LEU A 443 14.98 9.21 -1.05
C LEU A 443 15.26 8.99 -2.54
N VAL A 444 14.35 9.52 -3.35
CA VAL A 444 14.34 9.44 -4.81
C VAL A 444 14.19 10.82 -5.43
N ARG A 445 14.67 10.98 -6.66
CA ARG A 445 14.46 12.14 -7.52
C ARG A 445 14.26 11.69 -8.97
N GLU A 446 13.87 12.65 -9.80
CA GLU A 446 13.84 12.56 -11.27
C GLU A 446 15.19 12.98 -11.87
#